data_AF-A0A419GKD6-F1
#
_entry.id   AF-A0A419GKD6-F1
#
_cell.length_a   1.000
_cell.length_b   1.000
_cell.length_c   1.000
_cell.angle_alpha   90.00
_cell.angle_beta   90.00
_cell.angle_gamma   90.00
#
_symmetry.space_group_name_H-M   'P 1'
#
loop_
_entity.id
_entity.type
_entity.pdbx_description
1 polymer ?
#
loop_
_entity_poly.entity_id
_entity_poly.type
_entity_poly.pdbx_seq_one_letter_code
_entity_poly.pdbx_strand_id
1 'polypeptide(L)'
;MQDLTPFIFERWKNDWKTRKNKVKRCPLCGGEMHDGMTTIPFLISEKVVVIKDVPAEICSDCGEAYMKSSVVDKVESVLDKLDELRSEMSVVHYEVA
;
A
#
# COMPACT_ATOMS: atom_id res chain seq x y z
N MET A 1 -37.41 -22.87 -10.28
CA MET A 1 -36.13 -22.31 -9.77
C MET A 1 -36.07 -20.87 -10.23
N GLN A 2 -36.23 -19.89 -9.33
CA GLN A 2 -36.26 -18.47 -9.71
C GLN A 2 -34.83 -17.99 -9.99
N ASP A 3 -34.63 -17.35 -11.15
CA ASP A 3 -33.35 -16.75 -11.55
C ASP A 3 -33.12 -15.46 -10.75
N LEU A 4 -32.21 -15.54 -9.77
CA LEU A 4 -31.86 -14.44 -8.85
C LEU A 4 -30.67 -13.61 -9.36
N THR A 5 -30.13 -13.92 -10.55
CA THR A 5 -29.00 -13.18 -11.13
C THR A 5 -29.25 -11.67 -11.30
N PRO A 6 -30.48 -11.19 -11.63
CA PRO A 6 -30.73 -9.75 -11.75
C PRO A 6 -30.67 -9.03 -10.39
N PHE A 7 -31.08 -9.72 -9.32
CA PHE A 7 -31.16 -9.14 -7.96
C PHE A 7 -29.78 -8.97 -7.31
N ILE A 8 -28.88 -9.94 -7.54
CA ILE A 8 -27.49 -9.86 -7.07
C ILE A 8 -26.73 -8.76 -7.81
N PHE A 9 -26.94 -8.64 -9.13
CA PHE A 9 -26.29 -7.63 -9.96
C PHE A 9 -26.67 -6.19 -9.56
N GLU A 10 -27.97 -5.94 -9.35
CA GLU A 10 -28.46 -4.61 -8.95
C GLU A 10 -28.00 -4.23 -7.52
N ARG A 11 -27.94 -5.21 -6.61
CA ARG A 11 -27.39 -5.03 -5.27
C ARG A 11 -25.91 -4.66 -5.30
N TRP A 12 -25.10 -5.35 -6.13
CA TRP A 12 -23.68 -5.04 -6.31
C TRP A 12 -23.43 -3.62 -6.82
N LYS A 13 -24.26 -3.14 -7.77
CA LYS A 13 -24.17 -1.74 -8.26
C LYS A 13 -24.43 -0.72 -7.16
N ASN A 14 -25.43 -0.96 -6.31
CA ASN A 14 -25.78 -0.05 -5.22
C ASN A 14 -24.71 -0.05 -4.12
N ASP A 15 -24.12 -1.22 -3.82
CA ASP A 15 -23.01 -1.36 -2.88
C ASP A 15 -21.74 -0.62 -3.35
N TRP A 16 -21.49 -0.56 -4.66
CA TRP A 16 -20.39 0.24 -5.21
C TRP A 16 -20.65 1.75 -5.11
N LYS A 17 -21.91 2.18 -5.24
CA LYS A 17 -22.30 3.60 -5.19
C LYS A 17 -22.12 4.20 -3.79
N THR A 18 -22.32 3.42 -2.74
CA THR A 18 -22.23 3.84 -1.34
C THR A 18 -20.78 3.91 -0.82
N ARG A 19 -19.82 3.23 -1.45
CA ARG A 19 -18.40 3.24 -1.05
C ARG A 19 -17.66 4.54 -1.35
N LYS A 20 -18.19 5.39 -2.25
CA LYS A 20 -17.48 6.56 -2.80
C LYS A 20 -17.16 7.68 -1.80
N ASN A 21 -17.74 7.68 -0.60
CA ASN A 21 -17.58 8.79 0.35
C ASN A 21 -17.26 8.33 1.78
N LYS A 22 -16.65 7.15 1.95
CA LYS A 22 -16.30 6.61 3.27
C LYS A 22 -14.86 7.00 3.62
N VAL A 23 -14.68 7.62 4.78
CA VAL A 23 -13.36 7.82 5.42
C VAL A 23 -12.67 6.47 5.55
N LYS A 24 -11.43 6.37 5.08
CA LYS A 24 -10.62 5.16 5.20
C LYS A 24 -10.19 4.98 6.66
N ARG A 25 -10.38 3.77 7.17
CA ARG A 25 -10.05 3.41 8.56
C ARG A 25 -8.92 2.39 8.56
N CYS A 26 -8.01 2.53 9.52
CA CYS A 26 -6.88 1.63 9.71
C CYS A 26 -7.38 0.20 9.95
N PRO A 27 -6.96 -0.79 9.15
CA PRO A 27 -7.30 -2.19 9.38
C PRO A 27 -6.80 -2.74 10.72
N LEU A 28 -5.71 -2.18 11.26
CA LEU A 28 -5.08 -2.63 12.51
C LEU A 28 -5.78 -2.09 13.77
N CYS A 29 -5.95 -0.77 13.88
CA CYS A 29 -6.46 -0.13 15.10
C CYS A 29 -7.81 0.57 14.92
N GLY A 30 -8.30 0.68 13.69
CA GLY A 30 -9.52 1.38 13.37
C GLY A 30 -9.39 2.90 13.31
N GLY A 31 -8.22 3.52 13.46
CA GLY A 31 -8.01 4.98 13.35
C GLY A 31 -8.24 5.56 11.96
N GLU A 32 -8.21 6.88 11.81
CA GLU A 32 -8.32 7.53 10.48
C GLU A 32 -7.02 7.40 9.68
N MET A 33 -7.15 7.20 8.37
CA MET A 33 -6.03 7.09 7.43
C MET A 33 -5.89 8.39 6.63
N HIS A 34 -4.65 8.85 6.42
CA HIS A 34 -4.33 9.98 5.56
C HIS A 34 -3.21 9.62 4.58
N ASP A 35 -3.16 10.26 3.41
CA ASP A 35 -2.01 10.12 2.51
C ASP A 35 -0.77 10.79 3.15
N GLY A 36 0.42 10.22 2.91
CA GLY A 36 1.69 10.71 3.44
C GLY A 36 2.89 10.01 2.83
N MET A 37 4.07 10.27 3.41
CA MET A 37 5.33 9.63 3.04
C MET A 37 5.89 8.87 4.25
N THR A 38 6.45 7.70 4.01
CA THR A 38 7.09 6.87 5.06
C THR A 38 8.47 6.37 4.63
N THR A 39 9.23 5.88 5.59
CA THR A 39 10.50 5.18 5.35
C THR A 39 10.34 3.72 5.71
N ILE A 40 10.66 2.82 4.78
CA ILE A 40 10.43 1.38 4.95
C ILE A 40 11.77 0.64 4.85
N PRO A 41 12.19 -0.07 5.91
CA PRO A 41 13.31 -0.99 5.86
C PRO A 41 12.89 -2.35 5.29
N PHE A 42 13.72 -2.91 4.44
CA PHE A 42 13.60 -4.25 3.86
C PHE A 42 14.84 -5.07 4.21
N LEU A 43 14.61 -6.33 4.58
CA LEU A 43 15.64 -7.34 4.69
C LEU A 43 15.51 -8.27 3.48
N ILE A 44 16.53 -8.30 2.62
CA ILE A 44 16.55 -9.11 1.40
C ILE A 44 17.82 -9.93 1.39
N SER A 45 17.69 -11.25 1.39
CA SER A 45 18.81 -12.16 1.63
C SER A 45 19.55 -11.78 2.93
N GLU A 46 20.81 -11.35 2.85
CA GLU A 46 21.60 -10.88 3.99
C GLU A 46 21.82 -9.34 3.98
N LYS A 47 21.02 -8.61 3.18
CA LYS A 47 21.16 -7.17 2.97
C LYS A 47 20.04 -6.38 3.63
N VAL A 48 20.37 -5.15 4.04
CA VAL A 48 19.42 -4.16 4.55
C VAL A 48 19.23 -3.05 3.53
N VAL A 49 18.00 -2.84 3.08
CA VAL A 49 17.65 -1.73 2.19
C VAL A 49 16.67 -0.82 2.91
N VAL A 50 16.98 0.47 3.01
CA VAL A 50 16.06 1.49 3.54
C VAL A 50 15.60 2.36 2.39
N ILE A 51 14.30 2.32 2.10
CA ILE A 51 13.68 3.20 1.09
C ILE A 51 12.97 4.34 1.81
N LYS A 52 13.42 5.57 1.57
CA LYS A 52 12.85 6.81 2.11
C LYS A 52 11.78 7.38 1.19
N ASP A 53 10.92 8.22 1.75
CA ASP A 53 9.91 9.01 1.04
C ASP A 53 8.92 8.17 0.20
N VAL A 54 8.58 6.97 0.69
CA VAL A 54 7.63 6.06 0.03
C VAL A 54 6.20 6.57 0.26
N PRO A 55 5.41 6.83 -0.80
CA PRO A 55 4.01 7.23 -0.66
C PRO A 55 3.17 6.13 -0.01
N ALA A 56 2.44 6.46 1.05
CA ALA A 56 1.59 5.53 1.77
C ALA A 56 0.34 6.21 2.34
N GLU A 57 -0.64 5.40 2.69
CA GLU A 57 -1.73 5.79 3.57
C GLU A 57 -1.32 5.47 5.01
N ILE A 58 -1.21 6.49 5.86
CA ILE A 58 -0.68 6.39 7.22
C ILE A 58 -1.82 6.61 8.22
N CYS A 59 -1.87 5.79 9.27
CA CYS A 59 -2.83 5.97 10.35
C CYS A 59 -2.40 7.10 11.29
N SER A 60 -3.29 8.06 11.55
CA SER A 60 -3.04 9.17 12.49
C SER A 60 -2.84 8.72 13.94
N ASP A 61 -3.37 7.54 14.31
CA ASP A 61 -3.40 7.09 15.70
C ASP A 61 -2.26 6.13 16.03
N CYS A 62 -2.00 5.12 15.18
CA CYS A 62 -0.96 4.10 15.44
C CYS A 62 0.27 4.20 14.52
N GLY A 63 0.25 5.05 13.50
CA GLY A 63 1.36 5.21 12.56
C GLY A 63 1.53 4.10 11.51
N GLU A 64 0.64 3.08 11.50
CA GLU A 64 0.69 2.00 10.51
C GLU A 64 0.54 2.56 9.08
N ALA A 65 1.42 2.12 8.17
CA ALA A 65 1.49 2.61 6.80
C ALA A 65 1.12 1.53 5.78
N TYR A 66 0.21 1.85 4.86
CA TYR A 66 -0.23 0.95 3.79
C TYR A 66 0.13 1.53 2.42
N MET A 67 0.78 0.74 1.59
CA MET A 67 1.11 1.10 0.22
C MET A 67 0.01 0.68 -0.74
N LYS A 68 -0.28 1.52 -1.75
CA LYS A 68 -1.09 1.13 -2.91
C LYS A 68 -0.30 0.14 -3.76
N SER A 69 -0.98 -0.75 -4.47
CA SER A 69 -0.33 -1.77 -5.33
C SER A 69 0.68 -1.15 -6.29
N SER A 70 0.37 0.00 -6.91
CA SER A 70 1.30 0.71 -7.80
C SER A 70 2.61 1.17 -7.12
N VAL A 71 2.56 1.48 -5.83
CA VAL A 71 3.75 1.83 -5.04
C VAL A 71 4.55 0.57 -4.71
N VAL A 72 3.87 -0.53 -4.39
CA VAL A 72 4.50 -1.84 -4.16
C VAL A 72 5.27 -2.29 -5.40
N ASP A 73 4.65 -2.25 -6.59
CA ASP A 73 5.30 -2.64 -7.85
C ASP A 73 6.61 -1.85 -8.10
N LYS A 74 6.59 -0.55 -7.76
CA LYS A 74 7.76 0.33 -7.90
C LYS A 74 8.83 0.03 -6.85
N VAL A 75 8.43 -0.25 -5.61
CA VAL A 75 9.35 -0.67 -4.54
C VAL A 75 10.04 -1.97 -4.92
N GLU A 76 9.30 -2.98 -5.38
CA GLU A 76 9.87 -4.25 -5.87
C GLU A 76 10.89 -4.01 -6.99
N SER A 77 10.57 -3.16 -7.96
CA SER A 77 11.50 -2.79 -9.04
C SER A 77 12.78 -2.11 -8.54
N VAL A 78 12.74 -1.40 -7.41
CA VAL A 78 13.94 -0.81 -6.77
C VAL A 78 14.74 -1.88 -6.06
N LEU A 79 14.05 -2.77 -5.34
CA LEU A 79 14.69 -3.87 -4.62
C LEU A 79 15.41 -4.83 -5.57
N ASP A 80 14.81 -5.18 -6.71
CA ASP A 80 15.43 -6.04 -7.74
C ASP A 80 16.75 -5.46 -8.24
N LYS A 81 16.81 -4.14 -8.48
CA LYS A 81 18.05 -3.46 -8.92
C LYS A 81 19.12 -3.46 -7.84
N LEU A 82 18.72 -3.40 -6.57
CA LEU A 82 19.65 -3.38 -5.44
C LEU A 82 20.15 -4.78 -5.09
N ASP A 83 19.41 -5.84 -5.45
CA ASP A 83 19.85 -7.22 -5.19
C ASP A 83 21.09 -7.61 -6.00
N GLU A 84 21.34 -6.96 -7.14
CA GLU A 84 22.57 -7.17 -7.92
C GLU A 84 23.81 -6.49 -7.28
N LEU A 85 23.61 -5.56 -6.34
CA LEU A 85 24.70 -4.84 -5.68
C LEU A 85 25.32 -5.68 -4.56
N ARG A 86 26.64 -5.54 -4.39
CA ARG A 86 27.40 -6.21 -3.31
C ARG A 86 27.30 -5.52 -1.95
N SER A 87 26.60 -4.39 -1.86
CA SER A 87 26.46 -3.63 -0.62
C SER A 87 25.62 -4.39 0.40
N GLU A 88 26.10 -4.48 1.64
CA GLU A 88 25.35 -5.04 2.77
C GLU A 88 24.20 -4.12 3.21
N MET A 89 24.38 -2.80 3.03
CA MET A 89 23.38 -1.79 3.36
C MET A 89 23.23 -0.77 2.24
N SER A 90 21.99 -0.44 1.88
CA SER A 90 21.65 0.63 0.95
C SER A 90 20.56 1.53 1.54
N VAL A 91 20.72 2.85 1.37
CA VAL A 91 19.68 3.83 1.68
C VAL A 91 19.37 4.61 0.41
N VAL A 92 18.13 4.52 -0.06
CA VAL A 92 17.66 5.15 -1.30
C VAL A 92 16.39 5.95 -1.07
N HIS A 93 16.08 6.88 -1.97
CA HIS A 93 14.82 7.60 -1.97
C HIS A 93 13.86 6.99 -3.00
N TYR A 94 12.57 7.00 -2.70
CA TYR A 94 11.54 6.63 -3.66
C TYR A 94 11.47 7.68 -4.78
N GLU A 95 11.84 7.28 -5.99
CA GLU A 95 11.71 8.14 -7.16
C GLU A 95 10.29 8.06 -7.72
N VAL A 96 9.55 9.16 -7.66
CA VAL A 96 8.29 9.33 -8.39
C VAL A 96 8.65 9.53 -9.86
N ALA A 97 8.27 8.57 -10.71
CA ALA A 97 8.40 8.70 -12.17
C ALA A 97 7.31 9.60 -12.75
#